data_AF-A0A954QC45-F1
#
_entry.id   AF-A0A954QC45-F1
#
_cell.length_a   1.000
_cell.length_b   1.000
_cell.length_c   1.000
_cell.angle_alpha   90.00
_cell.angle_beta   90.00
_cell.angle_gamma   90.00
#
_symmetry.space_group_name_H-M   'P 1'
#
loop_
_entity.id
_entity.type
_entity.pdbx_description
1 polymer ?
#
loop_
_entity_poly.entity_id
_entity_poly.type
_entity_poly.pdbx_seq_one_letter_code
_entity_poly.pdbx_strand_id
1 'polypeptide(L)'
;METLQTNPCAGCTIGQDCCNHLSGLRLTQIEFDRCFQQHADEIVVEREGPLFVVSQRDGGVCPNWQSGGCSVYDARPRECALFPHTLYVQQRGDAISVRVHSDTRCPLKAELISSEQVAERLARELAEEAFGQNAHIQVRHETTWQLLWRRSRNLISRIMDTVLS
;
A
#
# COMPACT_ATOMS: atom_id res chain seq x y z
N MET A 1 -15.06 14.94 12.48
CA MET A 1 -15.04 13.72 11.65
C MET A 1 -14.55 14.12 10.28
N GLU A 2 -13.34 13.72 9.92
CA GLU A 2 -12.77 13.97 8.59
C GLU A 2 -13.46 13.02 7.60
N THR A 3 -14.26 13.56 6.69
CA THR A 3 -15.01 12.80 5.69
C THR A 3 -14.12 12.48 4.48
N LEU A 4 -13.64 11.24 4.40
CA LEU A 4 -12.95 10.64 3.24
C LEU A 4 -13.90 10.37 2.06
N GLN A 5 -14.82 11.28 1.74
CA GLN A 5 -15.97 10.99 0.86
C GLN A 5 -15.78 11.30 -0.63
N THR A 6 -14.84 12.16 -1.01
CA THR A 6 -14.59 12.45 -2.43
C THR A 6 -13.45 11.57 -2.95
N ASN A 7 -13.61 10.97 -4.14
CA ASN A 7 -12.52 10.29 -4.85
C ASN A 7 -11.53 11.32 -5.39
N PRO A 8 -10.37 11.54 -4.74
CA PRO A 8 -9.43 12.57 -5.18
C PRO A 8 -8.83 12.22 -6.54
N CYS A 9 -8.86 10.94 -6.92
CA CYS A 9 -8.38 10.49 -8.22
C CYS A 9 -9.36 10.78 -9.36
N ALA A 10 -10.67 10.98 -9.09
CA ALA A 10 -11.66 11.25 -10.13
C ALA A 10 -11.53 12.65 -10.76
N GLY A 11 -10.99 13.61 -10.01
CA GLY A 11 -10.71 14.97 -10.48
C GLY A 11 -9.26 15.18 -10.97
N CYS A 12 -8.43 14.14 -10.94
CA CYS A 12 -7.02 14.26 -11.29
C CYS A 12 -6.87 14.36 -12.82
N THR A 13 -6.60 15.56 -13.33
CA THR A 13 -6.38 15.85 -14.75
C THR A 13 -4.92 15.66 -15.18
N ILE A 14 -4.04 15.42 -14.21
CA ILE A 14 -2.61 15.22 -14.46
C ILE A 14 -2.44 13.77 -14.89
N GLY A 15 -1.94 13.53 -16.11
CA GLY A 15 -1.69 12.19 -16.66
C GLY A 15 -0.65 11.41 -15.87
N GLN A 16 -1.00 10.94 -14.68
CA GLN A 16 -0.09 10.31 -13.72
C GLN A 16 -0.65 8.95 -13.30
N ASP A 17 0.22 7.96 -13.47
CA ASP A 17 0.00 6.54 -13.14
C ASP A 17 -0.35 6.30 -11.66
N CYS A 18 -0.19 7.27 -10.76
CA CYS A 18 -0.27 7.05 -9.32
C CYS A 18 -1.63 6.57 -8.79
N CYS A 19 -2.73 6.85 -9.50
CA CYS A 19 -4.09 6.44 -9.10
C CYS A 19 -4.62 5.23 -9.88
N ASN A 20 -4.16 5.04 -11.12
CA ASN A 20 -4.64 3.99 -12.00
C ASN A 20 -3.63 2.85 -12.18
N HIS A 21 -2.40 2.96 -11.68
CA HIS A 21 -1.41 1.90 -11.71
C HIS A 21 -1.46 1.08 -10.42
N LEU A 22 -1.44 -0.24 -10.59
CA LEU A 22 -1.43 -1.19 -9.48
C LEU A 22 -0.02 -1.77 -9.36
N SER A 23 0.71 -1.39 -8.30
CA SER A 23 2.06 -1.87 -8.04
C SER A 23 2.26 -2.11 -6.55
N GLY A 24 2.41 -3.38 -6.17
CA GLY A 24 2.80 -3.78 -4.83
C GLY A 24 1.78 -3.47 -3.73
N LEU A 25 0.48 -3.48 -4.05
CA LEU A 25 -0.59 -3.20 -3.09
C LEU A 25 -0.77 -4.39 -2.12
N ARG A 26 -0.63 -4.13 -0.82
CA ARG A 26 -0.83 -5.10 0.25
C ARG A 26 -2.30 -5.19 0.63
N LEU A 27 -2.79 -6.42 0.66
CA LEU A 27 -4.17 -6.75 0.95
C LEU A 27 -4.22 -7.87 1.99
N THR A 28 -5.22 -7.83 2.85
CA THR A 28 -5.65 -9.04 3.58
C THR A 28 -6.35 -10.00 2.62
N GLN A 29 -6.55 -11.26 3.04
CA GLN A 29 -7.36 -12.22 2.28
C GLN A 29 -8.77 -11.66 1.98
N ILE A 30 -9.40 -11.03 2.97
CA ILE A 30 -10.75 -10.48 2.85
C ILE A 30 -10.79 -9.36 1.81
N GLU A 31 -9.80 -8.46 1.82
CA GLU A 31 -9.70 -7.39 0.84
C GLU A 31 -9.41 -7.91 -0.57
N PHE A 32 -8.55 -8.95 -0.68
CA PHE A 32 -8.27 -9.60 -1.96
C PHE A 32 -9.54 -10.24 -2.55
N ASP A 33 -10.25 -11.03 -1.76
CA ASP A 33 -11.47 -11.71 -2.20
C ASP A 33 -12.54 -10.71 -2.65
N ARG A 34 -12.71 -9.63 -1.89
CA ARG A 34 -13.69 -8.59 -2.18
C ARG A 34 -13.35 -7.78 -3.43
N CYS A 35 -12.08 -7.40 -3.61
CA CYS A 35 -11.72 -6.37 -4.58
C CYS A 35 -10.95 -6.89 -5.81
N PHE A 36 -10.29 -8.05 -5.75
CA PHE A 36 -9.34 -8.48 -6.79
C PHE A 36 -9.48 -9.93 -7.24
N GLN A 37 -10.20 -10.78 -6.52
CA GLN A 37 -10.36 -12.20 -6.90
C GLN A 37 -10.94 -12.39 -8.31
N GLN A 38 -11.87 -11.53 -8.74
CA GLN A 38 -12.45 -11.57 -10.09
C GLN A 38 -11.46 -11.18 -11.20
N HIS A 39 -10.35 -10.53 -10.83
CA HIS A 39 -9.30 -10.05 -11.73
C HIS A 39 -8.00 -10.83 -11.58
N ALA A 40 -8.03 -12.02 -10.97
CA ALA A 40 -6.84 -12.81 -10.66
C ALA A 40 -5.96 -13.11 -11.90
N ASP A 41 -6.56 -13.20 -13.08
CA ASP A 41 -5.84 -13.43 -14.35
C ASP A 41 -5.10 -12.18 -14.86
N GLU A 42 -5.56 -10.98 -14.50
CA GLU A 42 -5.03 -9.69 -14.94
C GLU A 42 -3.91 -9.14 -14.04
N ILE A 43 -3.71 -9.77 -12.87
CA ILE A 43 -2.77 -9.33 -11.85
C ILE A 43 -1.72 -10.40 -11.56
N VAL A 44 -0.60 -9.96 -10.99
CA VAL A 44 0.39 -10.80 -10.32
C VAL A 44 0.10 -10.73 -8.83
N VAL A 45 0.09 -11.90 -8.19
CA VAL A 45 -0.21 -12.07 -6.78
C VAL A 45 0.99 -12.74 -6.10
N GLU A 46 1.64 -12.00 -5.22
CA GLU A 46 2.72 -12.49 -4.36
C GLU A 46 2.23 -12.59 -2.91
N ARG A 47 2.97 -13.32 -2.06
CA ARG A 47 2.69 -13.38 -0.63
C ARG A 47 3.83 -12.80 0.19
N GLU A 48 3.50 -11.91 1.11
CA GLU A 48 4.37 -11.38 2.17
C GLU A 48 3.81 -11.82 3.52
N GLY A 49 4.14 -13.04 3.95
CA GLY A 49 3.52 -13.65 5.13
C GLY A 49 2.00 -13.86 4.92
N PRO A 50 1.12 -13.34 5.79
CA PRO A 50 -0.33 -13.46 5.63
C PRO A 50 -0.93 -12.43 4.65
N LEU A 51 -0.14 -11.47 4.16
CA LEU A 51 -0.60 -10.46 3.20
C LEU A 51 -0.44 -10.94 1.76
N PHE A 52 -1.39 -10.56 0.92
CA PHE A 52 -1.25 -10.60 -0.53
C PHE A 52 -0.62 -9.31 -1.00
N VAL A 53 0.30 -9.40 -1.95
CA VAL A 53 0.86 -8.25 -2.65
C VAL A 53 0.44 -8.35 -4.11
N VAL A 54 -0.40 -7.41 -4.54
CA VAL A 54 -0.95 -7.41 -5.91
C VAL A 54 -0.35 -6.31 -6.75
N SER A 55 0.03 -6.67 -7.98
CA SER A 55 0.55 -5.78 -9.01
C SER A 55 -0.16 -6.09 -10.33
N GLN A 56 -0.27 -5.12 -11.24
CA GLN A 56 -0.73 -5.42 -12.60
C GLN A 56 0.36 -6.23 -13.33
N ARG A 57 -0.05 -7.26 -14.09
CA ARG A 57 0.86 -8.23 -14.70
C ARG A 57 1.83 -7.66 -15.75
N ASP A 58 1.36 -6.70 -16.54
CA ASP A 58 2.04 -6.10 -17.69
C ASP A 58 2.37 -4.60 -17.48
N GLY A 59 2.36 -4.13 -16.22
CA GLY A 59 2.56 -2.72 -15.87
C GLY A 59 1.46 -1.75 -16.32
N GLY A 60 0.31 -2.25 -16.77
CA GLY A 60 -0.86 -1.51 -17.19
C GLY A 60 -1.71 -0.93 -16.05
N VAL A 61 -2.96 -0.64 -16.41
CA VAL A 61 -3.95 -0.01 -15.51
C VAL A 61 -4.56 -1.06 -14.57
N CYS A 62 -4.81 -0.65 -13.33
CA CYS A 62 -5.54 -1.41 -12.33
C CYS A 62 -6.89 -1.87 -12.89
N PRO A 63 -7.24 -3.15 -12.79
CA PRO A 63 -8.47 -3.67 -13.39
C PRO A 63 -9.75 -3.10 -12.75
N ASN A 64 -9.64 -2.59 -11.52
CA ASN A 64 -10.72 -1.87 -10.85
C ASN A 64 -10.91 -0.43 -11.38
N TRP A 65 -10.02 0.08 -12.22
CA TRP A 65 -10.13 1.40 -12.82
C TRP A 65 -10.98 1.35 -14.09
N GLN A 66 -12.23 1.82 -14.00
CA GLN A 66 -13.22 1.77 -15.06
C GLN A 66 -13.77 3.17 -15.35
N SER A 67 -13.94 3.53 -16.62
CA SER A 67 -14.61 4.78 -17.05
C SER A 67 -14.10 6.05 -16.37
N GLY A 68 -12.80 6.11 -16.05
CA GLY A 68 -12.17 7.27 -15.40
C GLY A 68 -12.24 7.28 -13.86
N GLY A 69 -12.61 6.18 -13.20
CA GLY A 69 -12.63 6.09 -11.75
C GLY A 69 -12.41 4.68 -11.20
N CYS A 70 -12.18 4.59 -9.89
CA CYS A 70 -12.08 3.30 -9.21
C CYS A 70 -13.48 2.76 -8.90
N SER A 71 -13.85 1.64 -9.52
CA SER A 71 -15.15 0.97 -9.34
C SER A 71 -15.38 0.48 -7.91
N VAL A 72 -14.31 0.20 -7.17
CA VAL A 72 -14.36 -0.23 -5.76
C VAL A 72 -14.01 0.90 -4.79
N TYR A 73 -14.12 2.18 -5.18
CA TYR A 73 -13.61 3.29 -4.36
C TYR A 73 -14.15 3.30 -2.93
N ASP A 74 -15.44 3.09 -2.73
CA ASP A 74 -16.06 3.10 -1.39
C ASP A 74 -15.69 1.87 -0.56
N ALA A 75 -15.37 0.75 -1.22
CA ALA A 75 -14.92 -0.50 -0.62
C ALA A 75 -13.41 -0.71 -0.74
N ARG A 76 -12.67 0.34 -1.08
CA ARG A 76 -11.26 0.25 -1.47
C ARG A 76 -10.43 -0.36 -0.34
N PRO A 77 -9.38 -1.13 -0.66
CA PRO A 77 -8.49 -1.67 0.36
C PRO A 77 -7.89 -0.59 1.26
N ARG A 78 -7.52 -0.96 2.49
CA ARG A 78 -6.96 -0.02 3.46
C ARG A 78 -5.70 0.67 2.95
N GLU A 79 -4.81 -0.04 2.25
CA GLU A 79 -3.63 0.62 1.65
C GLU A 79 -3.99 1.59 0.52
N CYS A 80 -5.04 1.35 -0.26
CA CYS A 80 -5.55 2.36 -1.19
C CYS A 80 -6.17 3.57 -0.45
N ALA A 81 -6.85 3.34 0.68
CA ALA A 81 -7.40 4.41 1.51
C ALA A 81 -6.32 5.22 2.24
N LEU A 82 -5.12 4.65 2.41
CA LEU A 82 -3.96 5.32 2.98
C LEU A 82 -3.29 6.31 2.02
N PHE A 83 -3.55 6.22 0.71
CA PHE A 83 -2.93 7.10 -0.27
C PHE A 83 -3.07 8.58 0.14
N PRO A 84 -2.00 9.39 0.07
CA PRO A 84 -0.70 9.14 -0.56
C PRO A 84 0.36 8.50 0.37
N HIS A 85 -0.04 8.01 1.55
CA HIS A 85 0.80 7.11 2.34
C HIS A 85 0.87 5.73 1.70
N THR A 86 1.94 5.03 2.01
CA THR A 86 2.29 3.68 1.57
C THR A 86 2.83 2.92 2.77
N LEU A 87 2.74 1.60 2.74
CA LEU A 87 3.13 0.76 3.85
C LEU A 87 4.41 -0.02 3.54
N TYR A 88 5.21 -0.21 4.59
CA TYR A 88 6.22 -1.25 4.64
C TYR A 88 5.95 -2.12 5.85
N VAL A 89 5.62 -3.39 5.62
CA VAL A 89 5.30 -4.36 6.67
C VAL A 89 6.47 -5.32 6.82
N GLN A 90 6.91 -5.52 8.05
CA GLN A 90 7.95 -6.49 8.37
C GLN A 90 7.56 -7.30 9.62
N GLN A 91 7.57 -8.62 9.48
CA GLN A 91 7.43 -9.55 10.59
C GLN A 91 8.81 -10.05 11.04
N ARG A 92 9.05 -10.08 12.35
CA ARG A 92 10.21 -10.73 12.98
C ARG A 92 9.74 -11.51 14.20
N GLY A 93 9.61 -12.82 14.07
CA GLY A 93 8.99 -13.65 15.11
C GLY A 93 7.52 -13.27 15.28
N ASP A 94 7.16 -12.94 16.52
CA ASP A 94 5.82 -12.48 16.94
C ASP A 94 5.61 -10.96 16.80
N ALA A 95 6.69 -10.20 16.59
CA ALA A 95 6.64 -8.76 16.44
C ALA A 95 6.36 -8.34 14.99
N ILE A 96 5.34 -7.51 14.82
CA ILE A 96 4.95 -6.92 13.53
C ILE A 96 5.28 -5.43 13.55
N SER A 97 6.15 -5.00 12.63
CA SER A 97 6.43 -3.59 12.40
C SER A 97 5.74 -3.13 11.13
N VAL A 98 4.84 -2.17 11.26
CA VAL A 98 4.19 -1.48 10.14
C VAL A 98 4.75 -0.07 10.08
N ARG A 99 5.33 0.30 8.94
CA ARG A 99 5.87 1.63 8.74
C ARG A 99 5.03 2.35 7.70
N VAL A 100 4.50 3.50 8.09
CA VAL A 100 3.73 4.39 7.24
C VAL A 100 4.69 5.45 6.70
N HIS A 101 4.74 5.60 5.38
CA HIS A 101 5.53 6.64 4.75
C HIS A 101 4.86 7.16 3.49
N SER A 102 5.19 8.38 3.09
CA SER A 102 4.54 9.04 1.96
C SER A 102 5.49 9.14 0.76
N ASP A 103 6.00 8.02 0.27
CA ASP A 103 6.99 7.99 -0.81
C ASP A 103 6.32 7.80 -2.18
N THR A 104 5.30 8.61 -2.42
CA THR A 104 4.58 8.67 -3.68
C THR A 104 5.01 9.90 -4.47
N ARG A 105 5.02 9.78 -5.80
CA ARG A 105 5.31 10.90 -6.72
C ARG A 105 4.08 11.77 -7.01
N CYS A 106 3.01 11.62 -6.21
CA CYS A 106 1.77 12.33 -6.43
C CYS A 106 1.99 13.85 -6.27
N PRO A 107 1.71 14.67 -7.29
CA PRO A 107 1.88 16.13 -7.21
C PRO A 107 0.89 16.77 -6.23
N LEU A 108 -0.29 16.16 -6.03
CA LEU A 108 -1.32 16.61 -5.09
C LEU A 108 -1.15 16.05 -3.68
N LYS A 109 -0.02 15.36 -3.41
CA LYS A 109 0.23 14.68 -2.14
C LYS A 109 0.01 15.56 -0.91
N ALA A 110 0.41 16.83 -0.96
CA ALA A 110 0.27 17.76 0.16
C ALA A 110 -1.21 18.05 0.51
N GLU A 111 -2.09 18.01 -0.48
CA GLU A 111 -3.53 18.25 -0.32
C GLU A 111 -4.29 16.98 0.07
N LEU A 112 -3.75 15.81 -0.29
CA LEU A 112 -4.39 14.51 -0.07
C LEU A 112 -3.90 13.78 1.17
N ILE A 113 -2.83 14.26 1.81
CA ILE A 113 -2.23 13.57 2.95
C ILE A 113 -3.22 13.54 4.13
N SER A 114 -3.62 12.33 4.52
CA SER A 114 -4.43 12.15 5.73
C SER A 114 -3.59 12.45 6.97
N SER A 115 -4.27 12.82 8.06
CA SER A 115 -3.62 12.97 9.37
C SER A 115 -2.89 11.69 9.80
N GLU A 116 -1.82 11.85 10.59
CA GLU A 116 -1.02 10.72 11.10
C GLU A 116 -1.87 9.71 11.87
N GLN A 117 -2.89 10.18 12.60
CA GLN A 117 -3.82 9.34 13.36
C GLN A 117 -4.68 8.46 12.45
N VAL A 118 -5.20 9.03 11.35
CA VAL A 118 -5.98 8.26 10.37
C VAL A 118 -5.11 7.20 9.71
N ALA A 119 -3.88 7.56 9.36
CA ALA A 119 -2.97 6.64 8.72
C ALA A 119 -2.48 5.53 9.67
N GLU A 120 -2.20 5.87 10.93
CA GLU A 120 -1.84 4.89 11.95
C GLU A 120 -2.98 3.89 12.19
N ARG A 121 -4.21 4.38 12.30
CA ARG A 121 -5.40 3.55 12.48
C ARG A 121 -5.56 2.55 11.33
N LEU A 122 -5.56 3.03 10.08
CA LEU A 122 -5.73 2.15 8.90
C LEU A 122 -4.60 1.11 8.79
N ALA A 123 -3.36 1.52 9.06
CA ALA A 123 -2.20 0.63 9.06
C ALA A 123 -2.30 -0.45 10.16
N ARG A 124 -2.78 -0.07 11.36
CA ARG A 124 -3.02 -0.99 12.46
C ARG A 124 -4.15 -1.96 12.14
N GLU A 125 -5.29 -1.48 11.64
CA GLU A 125 -6.43 -2.33 11.27
C GLU A 125 -6.05 -3.38 10.21
N LEU A 126 -5.26 -2.99 9.20
CA LEU A 126 -4.74 -3.92 8.20
C LEU A 126 -3.87 -5.02 8.85
N ALA A 127 -2.97 -4.63 9.76
CA ALA A 127 -2.10 -5.57 10.45
C ALA A 127 -2.86 -6.48 11.43
N GLU A 128 -3.84 -5.96 12.16
CA GLU A 128 -4.67 -6.75 13.08
C GLU A 128 -5.50 -7.78 12.32
N GLU A 129 -6.05 -7.43 11.15
CA GLU A 129 -6.79 -8.37 10.31
C GLU A 129 -5.88 -9.42 9.66
N ALA A 130 -4.66 -9.04 9.26
CA ALA A 130 -3.72 -9.97 8.62
C ALA A 130 -2.99 -10.90 9.60
N PHE A 131 -2.53 -10.38 10.74
CA PHE A 131 -1.68 -11.11 11.70
C PHE A 131 -2.43 -11.54 12.97
N GLY A 132 -3.68 -11.09 13.15
CA GLY A 132 -4.51 -11.38 14.31
C GLY A 132 -4.42 -10.30 15.40
N GLN A 133 -5.50 -10.15 16.17
CA GLN A 133 -5.64 -9.11 17.20
C GLN A 133 -4.64 -9.23 18.36
N ASN A 134 -4.07 -10.41 18.58
CA ASN A 134 -3.11 -10.67 19.66
C ASN A 134 -1.64 -10.45 19.24
N ALA A 135 -1.39 -10.11 17.97
CA ALA A 135 -0.03 -9.87 17.50
C ALA A 135 0.55 -8.58 18.11
N HIS A 136 1.86 -8.58 18.39
CA HIS A 136 2.54 -7.39 18.90
C HIS A 136 2.82 -6.42 17.74
N ILE A 137 1.84 -5.55 17.44
CA ILE A 137 1.86 -4.62 16.31
C ILE A 137 2.37 -3.24 16.74
N GLN A 138 3.48 -2.83 16.14
CA GLN A 138 4.04 -1.48 16.24
C GLN A 138 3.89 -0.73 14.92
N VAL A 139 3.10 0.34 14.93
CA VAL A 139 2.96 1.25 13.79
C VAL A 139 3.86 2.46 14.00
N ARG A 140 4.63 2.87 12.98
CA ARG A 140 5.51 4.05 13.04
C ARG A 140 5.42 4.85 11.75
N HIS A 141 5.45 6.17 11.87
CA HIS A 141 5.65 7.06 10.72
C HIS A 141 7.14 7.20 10.44
N GLU A 142 7.55 6.95 9.19
CA GLU A 142 8.92 7.19 8.75
C GLU A 142 9.04 8.55 8.08
N THR A 143 10.03 9.32 8.51
CA THR A 143 10.47 10.52 7.82
C THR A 143 11.18 10.16 6.51
N THR A 144 11.22 11.10 5.56
CA THR A 144 11.91 10.93 4.27
C THR A 144 13.37 10.47 4.43
N TRP A 145 14.06 10.92 5.49
CA TRP A 145 15.44 10.50 5.77
C TRP A 145 15.57 9.04 6.18
N GLN A 146 14.67 8.56 7.04
CA GLN A 146 14.64 7.16 7.45
C GLN A 146 14.35 6.25 6.25
N LEU A 147 13.52 6.73 5.32
CA LEU A 147 13.19 6.03 4.09
C LEU A 147 14.38 5.93 3.12
N LEU A 148 15.11 7.02 2.92
CA LEU A 148 16.34 7.03 2.11
C LEU A 148 17.42 6.11 2.69
N TRP A 149 17.59 6.12 4.02
CA TRP A 149 18.52 5.21 4.70
C TRP A 149 18.14 3.73 4.54
N ARG A 150 16.84 3.41 4.54
CA ARG A 150 16.36 2.05 4.28
C ARG A 150 16.65 1.62 2.86
N ARG A 151 16.37 2.48 1.87
CA ARG A 151 16.65 2.21 0.45
C ARG A 151 18.14 1.93 0.23
N SER A 152 19.04 2.72 0.82
CA SER A 152 20.48 2.49 0.69
C SER A 152 20.91 1.17 1.34
N ARG A 153 20.39 0.81 2.53
CA ARG A 153 20.69 -0.49 3.17
C ARG A 153 20.20 -1.68 2.36
N ASN A 154 18.99 -1.62 1.80
CA ASN A 154 18.44 -2.70 0.97
C ASN A 154 19.20 -2.86 -0.36
N LEU A 155 19.72 -1.76 -0.91
CA LEU A 155 20.59 -1.81 -2.09
C LEU A 155 21.91 -2.51 -1.76
N ILE A 156 22.53 -2.16 -0.63
CA ILE A 156 23.79 -2.77 -0.17
C ILE A 156 23.59 -4.26 0.11
N SER A 157 22.51 -4.67 0.78
CA SER A 157 22.27 -6.09 1.05
C SER A 157 22.11 -6.90 -0.24
N ARG A 158 21.35 -6.39 -1.22
CA ARG A 158 21.19 -7.04 -2.53
C ARG A 158 22.52 -7.15 -3.30
N ILE A 159 23.36 -6.12 -3.25
CA ILE A 159 24.70 -6.15 -3.85
C ILE A 159 25.57 -7.20 -3.14
N MET A 160 25.55 -7.24 -1.81
CA MET A 160 26.32 -8.23 -1.04
C MET A 160 25.86 -9.67 -1.31
N ASP A 161 24.55 -9.91 -1.41
CA ASP A 161 24.01 -11.23 -1.75
C ASP A 161 24.40 -11.66 -3.17
N THR A 162 24.52 -10.71 -4.11
CA THR A 162 24.94 -10.97 -5.50
C THR A 162 26.46 -11.21 -5.61
N VAL A 163 27.26 -10.59 -4.75
CA VAL A 163 28.74 -10.71 -4.76
C VAL A 163 29.22 -11.95 -4.00
N LEU A 164 28.41 -12.47 -3.08
CA LEU A 164 28.72 -13.65 -2.25
C LEU A 164 28.06 -14.95 -2.75
N SER A 165 27.31 -14.90 -3.85
CA SER A 165 26.75 -16.07 -4.56
C SER A 165 27.59 -16.41 -5.79
#